data_AF-A0A1I0EDU9-F1
#
_entry.id   AF-A0A1I0EDU9-F1
#
_cell.length_a   1.000
_cell.length_b   1.000
_cell.length_c   1.000
_cell.angle_alpha   90.00
_cell.angle_beta   90.00
_cell.angle_gamma   90.00
#
_symmetry.space_group_name_H-M   'P 1'
#
loop_
_entity.id
_entity.type
_entity.pdbx_description
1 polymer ?
#
loop_
_entity_poly.entity_id
_entity_poly.type
_entity_poly.pdbx_seq_one_letter_code
_entity_poly.pdbx_strand_id
1 'polypeptide(L)'
;MTETKRLTDEQLAEIRERAEKAMEGPWRIGKQSPNGAQNVGTMGGLLTAQTTDLDNATFIAHAREDIPKLVAEIERLRKQLTLIHSDTFYEDDEFISIKHVIRKRTEIALGGERK
;
A
#
# COMPACT_ATOMS: atom_id res chain seq x y z
N MET A 1 21.51 -0.67 5.46
CA MET A 1 20.04 -0.48 5.53
C MET A 1 19.73 0.77 4.75
N THR A 2 18.99 0.65 3.65
CA THR A 2 18.63 1.79 2.80
C THR A 2 17.59 2.65 3.52
N GLU A 3 17.85 3.96 3.57
CA GLU A 3 16.90 4.94 4.08
C GLU A 3 15.64 4.90 3.20
N THR A 4 14.57 4.30 3.72
CA THR A 4 13.31 4.17 2.98
C THR A 4 12.56 5.48 3.08
N LYS A 5 12.81 6.37 2.12
CA LYS A 5 12.05 7.60 1.95
C LYS A 5 10.56 7.25 1.76
N ARG A 6 9.66 7.88 2.53
CA ARG A 6 8.22 7.71 2.32
C ARG A 6 7.86 8.11 0.88
N LEU A 7 7.09 7.26 0.20
CA LEU A 7 6.50 7.59 -1.10
C LEU A 7 5.57 8.80 -0.94
N THR A 8 5.57 9.73 -1.90
CA THR A 8 4.52 10.75 -1.98
C THR A 8 3.21 10.14 -2.50
N ASP A 9 2.11 10.90 -2.47
CA ASP A 9 0.86 10.45 -3.10
C ASP A 9 1.00 10.38 -4.62
N GLU A 10 1.73 11.32 -5.23
CA GLU A 10 2.05 11.31 -6.66
C GLU A 10 2.81 10.04 -7.07
N GLN A 11 3.87 9.68 -6.34
CA GLN A 11 4.64 8.47 -6.63
C GLN A 11 3.80 7.19 -6.49
N LEU A 12 2.86 7.18 -5.55
CA LEU A 12 1.95 6.04 -5.38
C LEU A 12 0.95 5.94 -6.54
N ALA A 13 0.43 7.09 -7.01
CA ALA A 13 -0.43 7.17 -8.18
C ALA A 13 0.31 6.72 -9.46
N GLU A 14 1.56 7.14 -9.66
CA GLU A 14 2.39 6.69 -10.79
C GLU A 14 2.67 5.18 -10.78
N ILE A 15 2.86 4.58 -9.59
CA ILE A 15 3.01 3.12 -9.44
C ILE A 15 1.70 2.42 -9.82
N ARG A 16 0.57 2.91 -9.30
CA ARG A 16 -0.77 2.41 -9.61
C ARG A 16 -1.04 2.43 -11.10
N GLU A 17 -0.81 3.57 -11.74
CA GLU A 17 -1.05 3.77 -13.17
C GLU A 17 -0.20 2.82 -14.03
N ARG A 18 1.09 2.66 -13.70
CA ARG A 18 1.96 1.70 -14.40
C ARG A 18 1.46 0.26 -14.24
N ALA A 19 1.00 -0.10 -13.05
CA ALA A 19 0.43 -1.42 -12.81
C ALA A 19 -0.87 -1.61 -13.61
N GLU A 20 -1.76 -0.62 -13.64
CA GLU A 20 -3.04 -0.68 -14.37
C GLU A 20 -2.86 -0.75 -15.89
N LYS A 21 -1.91 0.02 -16.45
CA LYS A 21 -1.56 0.00 -17.88
C LYS A 21 -0.86 -1.28 -18.34
N ALA A 22 -0.29 -2.05 -17.42
CA ALA A 22 0.34 -3.32 -17.75
C ALA A 22 -0.71 -4.34 -18.23
N MET A 23 -0.26 -5.30 -19.04
CA MET A 23 -1.10 -6.37 -19.58
C MET A 23 -1.95 -7.03 -18.48
N GLU A 24 -3.21 -7.35 -18.78
CA GLU A 24 -4.09 -8.02 -17.84
C GLU A 24 -3.48 -9.34 -17.34
N GLY A 25 -3.66 -9.61 -16.05
CA GLY A 25 -3.21 -10.83 -15.39
C GLY A 25 -4.34 -11.86 -15.23
N PRO A 26 -4.09 -12.97 -14.50
CA PRO A 26 -2.84 -13.30 -13.81
C PRO A 26 -1.75 -13.73 -14.79
N TRP A 27 -0.53 -13.27 -14.56
CA TRP A 27 0.64 -13.76 -15.28
C TRP A 27 1.15 -15.04 -14.63
N ARG A 28 1.75 -15.92 -15.43
CA ARG A 28 2.24 -17.23 -15.01
C ARG A 28 3.51 -17.56 -15.76
N ILE A 29 4.32 -18.44 -15.17
CA ILE A 29 5.45 -19.05 -15.87
C ILE A 29 4.89 -20.13 -16.79
N GLY A 30 5.16 -19.97 -18.09
CA GLY A 30 4.74 -20.89 -19.13
C GLY A 30 5.81 -21.92 -19.50
N LYS A 31 5.62 -22.56 -20.65
CA LYS A 31 6.63 -23.48 -21.21
C LYS A 31 7.93 -22.72 -21.47
N GLN A 32 9.06 -23.31 -21.10
CA GLN A 32 10.39 -22.78 -21.37
C GLN A 32 10.63 -22.65 -22.88
N SER A 33 11.33 -21.59 -23.28
CA SER A 33 11.76 -21.39 -24.66
C SER A 33 12.85 -22.39 -25.07
N PRO A 34 13.01 -22.67 -26.38
CA PRO A 34 14.07 -23.57 -26.86
C PRO A 34 15.50 -23.15 -26.48
N ASN A 35 15.71 -21.87 -26.20
CA ASN A 35 16.98 -21.31 -25.70
C ASN A 35 17.18 -21.51 -24.18
N GLY A 36 16.28 -22.20 -23.48
CA GLY A 36 16.34 -22.41 -22.03
C GLY A 36 15.79 -21.26 -21.19
N ALA A 37 15.24 -20.21 -21.78
CA ALA A 37 14.72 -19.08 -21.02
C ALA A 37 13.28 -19.33 -20.50
N GLN A 38 13.00 -18.83 -19.30
CA GLN A 38 11.70 -18.86 -18.65
C GLN A 38 10.78 -17.82 -19.29
N ASN A 39 9.59 -18.26 -19.69
CA ASN A 39 8.57 -17.41 -20.29
C ASN A 39 7.53 -17.01 -19.27
N VAL A 40 7.17 -15.73 -19.21
CA VAL A 40 6.08 -15.22 -18.38
C VAL A 40 5.01 -14.61 -19.27
N GLY A 41 3.75 -14.97 -19.05
CA GLY A 41 2.60 -14.46 -19.80
C GLY A 41 1.28 -14.96 -19.24
N THR A 42 0.19 -14.80 -19.99
CA THR A 42 -1.14 -15.30 -19.59
C THR A 42 -1.42 -16.69 -20.17
N MET A 43 -2.36 -17.41 -19.56
CA MET A 43 -2.80 -18.71 -20.08
C MET A 43 -3.39 -18.57 -21.48
N GLY A 44 -2.77 -19.22 -22.47
CA GLY A 44 -3.18 -19.13 -23.87
C GLY A 44 -2.99 -17.75 -24.51
N GLY A 45 -2.32 -16.83 -23.82
CA GLY A 45 -2.09 -15.47 -24.30
C GLY A 45 -0.65 -15.23 -24.78
N LEU A 46 -0.31 -13.94 -24.91
CA LEU A 46 0.98 -13.51 -25.42
C LEU A 46 2.08 -13.58 -24.34
N LEU A 47 3.32 -13.71 -24.81
CA LEU A 47 4.51 -13.58 -24.00
C LEU A 47 4.65 -12.14 -23.49
N THR A 48 4.72 -11.96 -22.18
CA THR A 48 4.92 -10.66 -21.51
C THR A 48 6.38 -10.38 -21.23
N ALA A 49 7.12 -11.39 -20.79
CA ALA A 49 8.53 -11.29 -20.46
C ALA A 49 9.26 -12.62 -20.64
N GLN A 50 10.58 -12.55 -20.81
CA GLN A 50 11.46 -13.70 -20.82
C GLN A 50 12.69 -13.40 -19.94
N THR A 51 13.13 -14.39 -19.17
CA THR A 51 14.31 -14.29 -18.30
C THR A 51 15.05 -15.61 -18.25
N THR A 52 16.34 -15.60 -17.91
CA THR A 52 17.17 -16.80 -17.81
C THR A 52 17.04 -17.50 -16.45
N ASP A 53 16.43 -16.84 -15.47
CA ASP A 53 16.36 -17.30 -14.09
C ASP A 53 14.91 -17.52 -13.62
N LEU A 54 14.69 -18.60 -12.87
CA LEU A 54 13.35 -19.01 -12.42
C LEU A 54 12.80 -18.08 -11.34
N ASP A 55 13.65 -17.58 -10.44
CA ASP A 55 13.23 -16.69 -9.36
C ASP A 55 12.80 -15.33 -9.92
N ASN A 56 13.54 -14.81 -10.91
CA ASN A 56 13.14 -13.64 -11.68
C ASN A 56 11.80 -13.84 -12.39
N ALA A 57 11.58 -15.01 -13.01
CA ALA A 57 10.32 -15.32 -13.69
C ALA A 57 9.15 -15.35 -12.69
N THR A 58 9.40 -15.93 -11.51
CA THR A 58 8.45 -16.01 -10.40
C THR A 58 8.09 -14.63 -9.88
N PHE A 59 9.09 -13.76 -9.66
CA PHE A 59 8.87 -12.39 -9.24
C PHE A 59 8.03 -11.60 -10.25
N ILE A 60 8.38 -11.68 -11.55
CA ILE A 60 7.65 -10.97 -12.62
C ILE A 60 6.20 -11.47 -12.71
N ALA A 61 5.97 -12.79 -12.64
CA ALA A 61 4.63 -13.36 -12.73
C ALA A 61 3.71 -12.85 -11.61
N HIS A 62 4.21 -12.77 -10.37
CA HIS A 62 3.42 -12.29 -9.23
C HIS A 62 3.29 -10.77 -9.18
N ALA A 63 4.20 -10.01 -9.80
CA ALA A 63 4.19 -8.54 -9.76
C ALA A 63 2.85 -7.94 -10.20
N ARG A 64 2.16 -8.55 -11.18
CA ARG A 64 0.86 -8.07 -11.66
C ARG A 64 -0.24 -8.12 -10.60
N GLU A 65 -0.14 -9.04 -9.64
CA GLU A 65 -1.08 -9.18 -8.53
C GLU A 65 -0.59 -8.48 -7.26
N ASP A 66 0.70 -8.61 -6.96
CA ASP A 66 1.28 -8.12 -5.71
C ASP A 66 1.34 -6.59 -5.69
N ILE A 67 1.74 -5.95 -6.80
CA ILE A 67 1.85 -4.48 -6.84
C ILE A 67 0.50 -3.80 -6.57
N PRO A 68 -0.62 -4.16 -7.25
CA PRO A 68 -1.93 -3.59 -6.92
C PRO A 68 -2.36 -3.84 -5.47
N LYS A 69 -2.13 -5.04 -4.93
CA LYS A 69 -2.46 -5.38 -3.52
C LYS A 69 -1.66 -4.50 -2.55
N LEU A 70 -0.37 -4.33 -2.78
CA LEU A 70 0.51 -3.51 -1.95
C LEU A 70 0.12 -2.02 -2.00
N VAL A 71 -0.19 -1.50 -3.19
CA VAL A 71 -0.66 -0.11 -3.34
C VAL A 71 -1.96 0.11 -2.57
N ALA A 72 -2.94 -0.78 -2.73
CA ALA A 72 -4.20 -0.71 -2.00
C ALA A 72 -4.01 -0.76 -0.48
N GLU A 73 -3.09 -1.59 -0.01
CA GLU A 73 -2.78 -1.69 1.42
C GLU A 73 -2.09 -0.43 1.96
N ILE A 74 -1.17 0.17 1.20
CA ILE A 74 -0.54 1.45 1.56
C ILE A 74 -1.58 2.56 1.69
N GLU A 75 -2.52 2.66 0.74
CA GLU A 75 -3.61 3.65 0.79
C GLU A 75 -4.52 3.42 1.99
N ARG A 76 -4.88 2.16 2.27
CA ARG A 76 -5.69 1.79 3.44
C ARG A 76 -5.01 2.21 4.73
N LEU A 77 -3.72 1.91 4.88
CA LEU A 77 -2.92 2.28 6.05
C LEU A 77 -2.77 3.80 6.19
N ARG A 78 -2.51 4.53 5.09
CA ARG A 78 -2.47 6.00 5.11
C ARG A 78 -3.78 6.60 5.55
N LYS A 79 -4.91 6.10 5.04
CA LYS A 79 -6.25 6.56 5.44
C LYS A 79 -6.49 6.34 6.94
N GLN A 80 -6.11 5.18 7.48
CA GLN A 80 -6.23 4.91 8.91
C GLN A 80 -5.34 5.82 9.75
N LEU A 81 -4.10 6.07 9.32
CA LEU A 81 -3.21 7.00 10.00
C LEU A 81 -3.79 8.42 10.01
N THR A 82 -4.32 8.91 8.88
CA THR A 82 -4.96 10.22 8.82
C THR A 82 -6.14 10.32 9.79
N LEU A 83 -6.99 9.29 9.86
CA LEU A 83 -8.11 9.26 10.81
C LEU A 83 -7.65 9.30 12.28
N ILE A 84 -6.62 8.53 12.62
CA ILE A 84 -6.07 8.54 13.98
C ILE A 84 -5.47 9.90 14.30
N HIS A 85 -4.72 10.51 13.38
CA HIS A 85 -4.14 11.85 13.58
C HIS A 85 -5.22 12.94 13.64
N SER A 86 -6.34 12.79 12.93
CA SER A 86 -7.45 13.75 13.05
C SER A 86 -8.24 13.57 14.33
N ASP A 87 -8.27 12.36 14.90
CA ASP A 87 -9.02 12.04 16.11
C ASP A 87 -8.19 12.13 17.39
N THR A 88 -6.90 12.42 17.31
CA THR A 88 -5.99 12.53 18.44
C THR A 88 -5.16 13.79 18.38
N PHE A 89 -4.79 14.32 19.54
CA PHE A 89 -3.77 15.36 19.65
C PHE A 89 -2.91 15.11 20.87
N TYR A 90 -1.76 15.78 20.93
CA TYR A 90 -0.86 15.72 22.07
C TYR A 90 -1.31 16.69 23.16
N GLU A 91 -1.66 16.19 24.33
CA GLU A 91 -1.86 16.97 25.56
C GLU A 91 -0.92 16.37 26.62
N ASP A 92 -0.08 17.20 27.25
CA ASP A 92 0.84 16.78 28.33
C ASP A 92 1.69 15.54 28.00
N ASP A 93 2.32 15.51 26.81
CA ASP A 93 3.13 14.39 26.28
C ASP A 93 2.37 13.06 26.07
N GLU A 94 1.04 13.05 26.19
CA GLU A 94 0.20 11.90 25.89
C GLU A 94 -0.63 12.09 24.61
N PHE A 95 -0.81 11.00 23.85
CA PHE A 95 -1.78 10.98 22.75
C PHE A 95 -3.19 10.86 23.33
N ILE A 96 -3.98 11.93 23.24
CA ILE A 96 -5.35 11.95 23.73
C ILE A 96 -6.33 12.11 22.57
N SER A 97 -7.43 11.34 22.56
CA SER A 97 -8.46 11.51 21.54
C SER A 97 -9.23 12.83 21.70
N ILE A 98 -9.62 13.47 20.61
CA ILE A 98 -10.45 14.69 20.61
C ILE A 98 -11.74 14.48 21.42
N LYS A 99 -12.39 13.32 21.26
CA LYS A 99 -13.59 12.98 22.05
C LYS A 99 -13.31 12.97 23.56
N HIS A 100 -12.17 12.43 23.98
CA HIS A 100 -11.76 12.37 25.38
C HIS A 100 -11.54 13.77 25.95
N VAL A 101 -10.90 14.65 25.18
CA VAL A 101 -10.63 16.03 25.59
C VAL A 101 -11.91 16.85 25.66
N ILE A 102 -12.76 16.75 24.65
CA ILE A 102 -14.07 17.42 24.66
C ILE A 102 -14.82 17.01 25.93
N ARG A 103 -14.90 15.71 26.23
CA ARG A 103 -15.53 15.22 27.46
C ARG A 103 -14.90 15.83 28.72
N LYS A 104 -13.59 15.74 28.90
CA LYS A 104 -12.88 16.26 30.09
C LYS A 104 -13.12 17.76 30.28
N ARG A 105 -13.07 18.55 29.19
CA ARG A 105 -13.31 20.00 29.24
C ARG A 105 -14.77 20.33 29.51
N THR A 106 -15.72 19.58 28.95
CA THR A 106 -17.16 19.72 29.24
C THR A 106 -17.46 19.42 30.71
N GLU A 107 -16.86 18.38 31.29
CA GLU A 107 -16.99 18.05 32.71
C GLU A 107 -16.45 19.17 33.62
N ILE A 108 -15.30 19.77 33.27
CA ILE A 108 -14.73 20.92 34.00
C ILE A 108 -15.64 22.14 33.92
N ALA A 109 -16.13 22.48 32.72
CA ALA A 109 -17.01 23.64 32.52
C ALA A 109 -18.33 23.51 33.30
N LEU A 110 -18.97 22.34 33.23
CA LEU A 110 -20.22 22.05 33.96
C LEU A 110 -19.99 21.88 35.48
N GLY A 111 -18.78 21.48 35.89
CA GLY A 111 -18.39 21.39 37.30
C GLY A 111 -18.06 22.75 37.93
N GLY A 112 -17.58 23.71 37.13
CA GLY A 112 -17.21 25.07 37.55
C GLY A 112 -18.39 26.00 37.82
N GLU A 113 -19.57 25.73 37.26
CA GLU A 113 -20.80 26.52 37.49
C GLU A 113 -21.46 26.25 38.87
N ARG A 114 -20.90 25.35 39.69
CA ARG A 114 -21.42 24.99 41.03
C ARG A 114 -20.69 25.68 42.19
N LYS A 115 -20.12 26.88 42.00
CA LYS A 115 -19.55 27.69 43.09
C LYS A 115 -20.07 29.12 43.09
#